data_AF-A0A954QRD9-F1
#
_entry.id   AF-A0A954QRD9-F1
#
_cell.length_a   1.000
_cell.length_b   1.000
_cell.length_c   1.000
_cell.angle_alpha   90.00
_cell.angle_beta   90.00
_cell.angle_gamma   90.00
#
_symmetry.space_group_name_H-M   'P 1'
#
loop_
_entity.id
_entity.type
_entity.pdbx_description
1 polymer ?
#
loop_
_entity_poly.entity_id
_entity_poly.type
_entity_poly.pdbx_seq_one_letter_code
_entity_poly.pdbx_strand_id
1 'polypeptide(L)' 'QGVAVVIEANHLCMMMRGVQKQNSVTTTSAFTGEFQKSETRSEFINLIGASLHG' A
#
# COMPACT_ATOMS: atom_id res chain seq x y z
N GLN A 1 14.23 6.74 15.43
CA GLN A 1 13.12 5.78 15.67
C GLN A 1 11.95 6.17 14.78
N GLY A 2 11.28 5.21 14.14
CA GLY A 2 10.15 5.48 13.24
C GLY A 2 9.45 4.19 12.84
N VAL A 3 8.21 4.29 12.37
CA VAL A 3 7.37 3.16 11.94
C VAL A 3 6.82 3.44 10.55
N ALA A 4 6.84 2.42 9.69
CA ALA A 4 6.18 2.40 8.39
C ALA A 4 5.12 1.29 8.36
N VAL A 5 3.93 1.62 7.86
CA VAL A 5 2.81 0.68 7.69
C VAL A 5 2.31 0.77 6.25
N VAL A 6 2.10 -0.38 5.62
CA VAL A 6 1.52 -0.49 4.28
C VAL A 6 0.48 -1.59 4.28
N ILE A 7 -0.68 -1.32 3.69
CA ILE A 7 -1.81 -2.24 3.61
C ILE A 7 -2.26 -2.29 2.16
N GLU A 8 -2.37 -3.50 1.62
CA GLU A 8 -3.00 -3.78 0.34
C GLU A 8 -4.24 -4.64 0.55
N ALA A 9 -5.35 -4.24 -0.06
CA ALA A 9 -6.60 -4.96 0.08
C ALA A 9 -7.45 -4.89 -1.19
N ASN A 10 -8.22 -5.96 -1.40
CA ASN A 10 -9.25 -6.01 -2.42
C ASN A 10 -10.56 -5.42 -1.88
N HIS A 11 -11.11 -4.42 -2.57
CA HIS A 11 -12.32 -3.75 -2.12
C HIS A 11 -13.57 -4.46 -2.65
N LEU A 12 -14.06 -5.42 -1.88
CA LEU A 12 -15.15 -6.33 -2.27
C LEU A 12 -16.43 -5.62 -2.72
N CYS A 13 -16.79 -4.48 -2.12
CA CYS A 13 -17.98 -3.76 -2.55
C CYS A 13 -17.81 -3.06 -3.91
N MET A 14 -16.58 -2.79 -4.38
CA MET A 14 -16.30 -2.34 -5.76
C MET A 14 -16.23 -3.47 -6.77
N MET A 15 -15.88 -4.68 -6.32
CA MET A 15 -15.81 -5.87 -7.18
C MET A 15 -17.18 -6.51 -7.38
N MET A 16 -18.00 -6.55 -6.33
CA MET A 16 -19.27 -7.29 -6.32
C MET A 16 -20.51 -6.41 -6.51
N ARG A 17 -20.41 -5.09 -6.27
CA ARG A 17 -21.54 -4.15 -6.35
C ARG A 17 -21.13 -2.90 -7.14
N GLY A 18 -22.08 -2.23 -7.80
CA GLY A 18 -21.79 -0.99 -8.55
C GLY A 18 -20.92 -1.21 -9.80
N VAL A 19 -19.77 -0.52 -9.89
CA VAL A 19 -18.87 -0.48 -11.08
C VAL A 19 -18.21 -1.82 -11.44
N GLN A 20 -18.29 -2.85 -10.59
CA GLN A 20 -17.83 -4.23 -10.85
C GLN A 20 -16.38 -4.33 -11.39
N LYS A 21 -15.46 -3.54 -10.84
CA LYS A 21 -14.04 -3.58 -11.21
C LYS A 21 -13.37 -4.80 -10.57
N GLN A 22 -13.33 -5.92 -11.28
CA GLN A 22 -12.84 -7.23 -10.80
C GLN A 22 -11.39 -7.22 -10.28
N ASN A 23 -10.58 -6.24 -10.69
CA ASN A 23 -9.19 -6.09 -10.27
C ASN A 23 -8.99 -4.85 -9.40
N SER A 24 -9.95 -4.56 -8.50
CA SER A 24 -9.88 -3.40 -7.62
C SER A 24 -9.02 -3.68 -6.39
N VAL A 25 -7.72 -3.46 -6.55
CA VAL A 25 -6.74 -3.44 -5.46
C VAL A 25 -6.56 -2.00 -4.97
N THR A 26 -6.51 -1.80 -3.65
CA THR A 26 -6.23 -0.50 -3.02
C THR A 26 -5.08 -0.65 -2.04
N THR A 27 -4.05 0.17 -2.23
CA THR A 27 -2.86 0.20 -1.39
C THR A 27 -2.82 1.51 -0.63
N THR A 28 -2.67 1.45 0.70
CA THR A 28 -2.58 2.61 1.58
C THR A 28 -1.35 2.49 2.46
N SER A 29 -0.79 3.63 2.87
CA SER A 29 0.44 3.66 3.66
C SER A 29 0.44 4.80 4.69
N ALA A 30 1.17 4.60 5.78
CA ALA A 30 1.39 5.59 6.83
C ALA A 30 2.84 5.50 7.34
N PHE A 31 3.47 6.66 7.54
CA PHE A 31 4.88 6.75 7.92
C PHE A 31 5.08 7.69 9.10
N THR A 32 6.00 7.34 10.00
CA THR A 32 6.36 8.13 11.17
C THR A 32 7.87 8.15 11.38
N GLY A 33 8.38 9.21 12.02
CA GLY A 33 9.80 9.36 12.33
C GLY A 33 10.69 9.32 11.09
N GLU A 34 11.76 8.52 11.14
CA GLU A 34 12.75 8.41 10.06
C GLU A 34 12.14 8.04 8.69
N PHE A 35 11.00 7.33 8.66
CA PHE A 35 10.32 6.97 7.43
C PHE A 35 9.58 8.14 6.74
N GLN A 36 9.54 9.34 7.34
CA GLN A 36 9.09 10.54 6.62
C GLN A 36 10.16 11.08 5.66
N LYS A 37 11.44 10.73 5.88
CA LYS A 37 12.53 11.11 4.99
C LYS A 37 12.36 10.40 3.65
N SER A 38 12.50 11.16 2.56
CA SER A 38 12.21 10.67 1.22
C SER A 38 13.08 9.47 0.83
N GLU A 39 14.36 9.48 1.18
CA GLU A 39 15.31 8.40 0.89
C GLU A 39 14.91 7.09 1.58
N THR A 40 14.77 7.11 2.91
CA THR A 40 14.37 5.94 3.71
C THR A 40 12.99 5.41 3.32
N ARG A 41 12.04 6.31 3.01
CA ARG A 41 10.72 5.92 2.52
C ARG A 41 10.81 5.23 1.16
N SER A 42 11.61 5.75 0.25
CA SER A 42 11.73 5.21 -1.10
C SER A 42 12.40 3.83 -1.08
N GLU A 43 13.44 3.66 -0.28
CA GLU A 43 14.08 2.36 -0.05
C GLU A 43 13.07 1.35 0.50
N PHE A 44 12.33 1.72 1.54
CA PHE A 44 11.30 0.86 2.14
C PHE A 44 10.20 0.48 1.15
N ILE A 45 9.65 1.44 0.40
CA ILE A 45 8.61 1.17 -0.61
C ILE A 45 9.14 0.26 -1.73
N ASN A 46 10.38 0.47 -2.18
CA ASN A 46 10.99 -0.38 -3.19
C ASN A 46 11.17 -1.83 -2.69
N LEU A 47 11.56 -2.01 -1.42
CA LEU A 47 11.72 -3.33 -0.82
C LEU A 47 10.40 -4.10 -0.75
N ILE A 48 9.31 -3.45 -0.33
CA ILE A 48 8.01 -4.11 -0.20
C ILE A 48 7.22 -4.18 -1.52
N GLY A 49 7.49 -3.28 -2.47
CA GLY A 49 6.80 -3.20 -3.76
C GLY A 49 6.96 -4.46 -4.61
N ALA A 50 8.08 -5.18 -4.45
CA ALA A 50 8.29 -6.50 -5.04
C ALA A 50 7.34 -7.58 -4.51
N SER A 51 6.73 -7.37 -3.33
CA SER A 51 5.79 -8.29 -2.69
C SER A 51 4.32 -7.85 -2.81
N LEU A 52 4.04 -6.63 -3.29
CA LEU A 52 2.69 -6.02 -3.36
C LEU A 52 1.97 -6.25 -4.69
N HIS A 53 2.16 -7.42 -5.29
CA HIS A 53 1.38 -7.84 -6.46
C HIS A 53 1.02 -9.31 -6.27
N GLY A 54 -0.17 -9.54 -5.72
CA GLY A 54 -0.85 -10.83 -5.79
C GLY A 54 -1.33 -11.15 -7.20
#